data_AF-A0A257JUN4-F1
#
_entry.id   AF-A0A257JUN4-F1
#
_cell.length_a   1.000
_cell.length_b   1.000
_cell.length_c   1.000
_cell.angle_alpha   90.00
_cell.angle_beta   90.00
_cell.angle_gamma   90.00
#
_symmetry.space_group_name_H-M   'P 1'
#
loop_
_entity.id
_entity.type
_entity.pdbx_description
1 polymer ?
#
loop_
_entity_poly.entity_id
_entity_poly.type
_entity_poly.pdbx_seq_one_letter_code
_entity_poly.pdbx_strand_id
1 'polypeptide(L)'
;RIPLGDAHREKHGAAYYQMHRRDLHDALVQALRAVAPDAVRLDAAVRQVHEDEEAAEVELANGERLRADLVVGADGVKSVVRQHVLGADKPVFTGQGVWRVLVPVERIPEALRTDVVSTIWCGPHNHGVMYYLRSGQLINFVGCVARPWEEESWTSARPWSELDQDYAGWHPMVRAVVEAADRDQCYRWALNSRVPAMVWSTSRVTMLGDAVHSTLPYMAQGAAMAIEDAGVLARALELDLPLAQQLRVYEQRRAPRTRRVVEESTEMGQLYQIDNADAMRQAFHDRNIAKSRNEWLYPYDPLTVPLQPGGAA
;
A
#
# COMPACT_ATOMS: atom_id res chain seq x y z
N ARG A 1 6.28 -22.08 3.90
CA ARG A 1 6.86 -20.95 4.67
C ARG A 1 7.80 -20.18 3.76
N ILE A 2 7.86 -18.85 3.86
CA ILE A 2 8.80 -18.01 3.10
C ILE A 2 9.88 -17.52 4.08
N PRO A 3 11.18 -17.79 3.84
CA PRO A 3 12.23 -17.35 4.75
C PRO A 3 12.48 -15.84 4.55
N LEU A 4 11.92 -15.02 5.43
CA LEU A 4 12.03 -13.53 5.39
C LEU A 4 13.06 -12.97 6.39
N GLY A 5 13.74 -13.83 7.15
CA GLY A 5 14.81 -13.48 8.08
C GLY A 5 16.18 -13.41 7.39
N ASP A 6 17.20 -14.03 7.99
CA ASP A 6 18.59 -13.93 7.52
C ASP A 6 18.78 -14.37 6.07
N ALA A 7 18.15 -15.45 5.63
CA ALA A 7 18.21 -15.91 4.24
C ALA A 7 17.67 -14.87 3.23
N HIS A 8 16.71 -14.03 3.62
CA HIS A 8 16.23 -12.93 2.76
C HIS A 8 17.27 -11.82 2.69
N ARG A 9 17.87 -11.46 3.83
CA ARG A 9 18.94 -10.45 3.91
C ARG A 9 20.16 -10.86 3.12
N GLU A 10 20.61 -12.11 3.26
CA GLU A 10 21.74 -12.64 2.50
C GLU A 10 21.48 -12.61 0.99
N LYS A 11 20.26 -12.95 0.58
CA LYS A 11 19.90 -13.01 -0.84
C LYS A 11 19.72 -11.64 -1.49
N HIS A 12 19.12 -10.69 -0.79
CA HIS A 12 18.69 -9.40 -1.37
C HIS A 12 19.47 -8.19 -0.82
N GLY A 13 20.39 -8.39 0.11
CA GLY A 13 21.21 -7.33 0.72
C GLY A 13 20.48 -6.47 1.76
N ALA A 14 19.18 -6.67 1.97
CA ALA A 14 18.36 -5.91 2.92
C ALA A 14 17.38 -6.80 3.70
N ALA A 15 17.03 -6.41 4.92
CA ALA A 15 16.05 -7.13 5.72
C ALA A 15 14.61 -6.82 5.33
N TYR A 16 13.73 -7.79 5.60
CA TYR A 16 12.28 -7.61 5.53
C TYR A 16 11.76 -7.02 6.85
N TYR A 17 11.18 -5.83 6.80
CA TYR A 17 10.65 -5.17 7.99
C TYR A 17 9.12 -5.13 8.01
N GLN A 18 8.56 -5.29 9.21
CA GLN A 18 7.19 -4.95 9.53
C GLN A 18 7.21 -3.86 10.58
N MET A 19 6.58 -2.72 10.27
CA MET A 19 6.64 -1.54 11.11
C MET A 19 5.23 -1.00 11.31
N HIS A 20 5.01 -0.39 12.48
CA HIS A 20 3.79 0.37 12.70
C HIS A 20 3.85 1.65 11.84
N ARG A 21 2.77 1.96 11.10
CA ARG A 21 2.74 3.07 10.13
C ARG A 21 3.16 4.40 10.75
N ARG A 22 2.70 4.68 11.98
CA ARG A 22 3.05 5.91 12.70
C ARG A 22 4.55 6.01 12.94
N ASP A 23 5.19 4.92 13.34
CA ASP A 23 6.61 4.92 13.72
C ASP A 23 7.49 5.18 12.49
N LEU A 24 7.15 4.56 11.34
CA LEU A 24 7.81 4.84 10.06
C LEU A 24 7.59 6.29 9.61
N HIS A 25 6.36 6.79 9.69
CA HIS A 25 6.03 8.16 9.30
C HIS A 25 6.76 9.18 10.18
N ASP A 26 6.78 8.98 11.49
CA ASP A 26 7.46 9.86 12.44
C ASP A 26 8.97 9.90 12.16
N ALA A 27 9.58 8.75 11.86
CA ALA A 27 11.00 8.69 11.46
C ALA A 27 11.28 9.47 10.17
N LEU A 28 10.42 9.37 9.16
CA LEU A 28 10.56 10.13 7.91
C LEU A 28 10.40 11.64 8.12
N VAL A 29 9.43 12.07 8.93
CA VAL A 29 9.23 13.49 9.27
C VAL A 29 10.42 14.06 10.04
N GLN A 30 10.99 13.28 10.97
CA GLN A 30 12.19 13.68 11.70
C GLN A 30 13.38 13.85 10.75
N ALA A 31 13.59 12.90 9.83
CA ALA A 31 14.65 12.99 8.83
C ALA A 31 14.47 14.22 7.91
N LEU A 32 13.25 14.49 7.45
CA LEU A 32 12.95 15.67 6.63
C LEU A 32 13.24 16.97 7.37
N ARG A 33 12.78 17.11 8.62
CA ARG A 33 12.99 18.33 9.42
C ARG A 33 14.47 18.59 9.71
N ALA A 34 15.30 17.54 9.77
CA ALA A 34 16.74 17.69 9.97
C ALA A 34 17.44 18.31 8.76
N VAL A 35 16.94 18.08 7.53
CA VAL A 35 17.54 18.60 6.29
C VAL A 35 16.82 19.85 5.76
N ALA A 36 15.53 19.99 6.04
CA ALA A 36 14.67 21.06 5.58
C ALA A 36 13.60 21.38 6.65
N PRO A 37 13.93 22.17 7.68
CA PRO A 37 13.06 22.40 8.84
C PRO A 37 11.72 23.04 8.47
N ASP A 38 11.71 23.90 7.43
CA ASP A 38 10.53 24.66 6.99
C ASP A 38 9.76 23.99 5.84
N ALA A 39 10.11 22.74 5.47
CA ALA A 39 9.49 22.05 4.33
C ALA A 39 8.05 21.59 4.57
N VAL A 40 7.56 21.59 5.82
CA VAL A 40 6.24 21.06 6.17
C VAL A 40 5.30 22.17 6.60
N ARG A 41 4.24 22.37 5.81
CA ARG A 41 3.11 23.22 6.17
C ARG A 41 1.86 22.36 6.42
N LEU A 42 1.40 22.32 7.65
CA LEU A 42 0.14 21.65 8.03
C LEU A 42 -1.06 22.58 7.78
N ASP A 43 -2.26 22.02 7.87
CA ASP A 43 -3.53 22.72 7.67
C ASP A 43 -3.63 23.46 6.31
N ALA A 44 -2.89 22.96 5.32
CA ALA A 44 -2.81 23.49 3.96
C ALA A 44 -3.39 22.49 2.94
N ALA A 45 -4.70 22.21 3.06
CA ALA A 45 -5.37 21.27 2.17
C ALA A 45 -5.47 21.84 0.73
N VAL A 46 -4.88 21.16 -0.24
CA VAL A 46 -5.00 21.49 -1.67
C VAL A 46 -6.39 21.11 -2.17
N ARG A 47 -7.07 22.02 -2.88
CA ARG A 47 -8.38 21.80 -3.49
C ARG A 47 -8.33 21.70 -5.00
N GLN A 48 -7.43 22.44 -5.64
CA GLN A 48 -7.28 22.45 -7.09
C GLN A 48 -5.81 22.61 -7.48
N VAL A 49 -5.49 22.10 -8.66
CA VAL A 49 -4.19 22.26 -9.32
C VAL A 49 -4.43 22.93 -10.66
N HIS A 50 -3.56 23.86 -11.01
CA HIS A 50 -3.47 24.49 -12.31
C HIS A 50 -2.03 24.41 -12.79
N GLU A 51 -1.80 24.42 -14.10
CA GLU A 51 -0.47 24.63 -14.65
C GLU A 51 -0.56 25.38 -15.98
N ASP A 52 0.49 26.14 -16.26
CA ASP A 52 0.75 26.80 -17.53
C ASP A 52 2.17 26.41 -18.02
N GLU A 53 2.65 27.02 -19.10
CA GLU A 53 3.97 26.74 -19.63
C GLU A 53 5.11 27.14 -18.66
N GLU A 54 4.86 28.08 -17.74
CA GLU A 54 5.86 28.69 -16.86
C GLU A 54 5.85 28.11 -15.44
N ALA A 55 4.70 27.72 -14.89
CA ALA A 55 4.60 27.20 -13.53
C ALA A 55 3.39 26.26 -13.32
N ALA A 56 3.47 25.46 -12.26
CA ALA A 56 2.31 24.84 -11.64
C ALA A 56 1.84 25.70 -10.44
N GLU A 57 0.54 25.68 -10.16
CA GLU A 57 -0.08 26.40 -9.07
C GLU A 57 -1.05 25.48 -8.32
N VAL A 58 -1.03 25.53 -6.99
CA VAL A 58 -2.03 24.87 -6.15
C VAL A 58 -2.91 25.90 -5.46
N GLU A 59 -4.21 25.68 -5.47
CA GLU A 59 -5.19 26.44 -4.68
C GLU A 59 -5.51 25.67 -3.41
N LEU A 60 -5.30 26.31 -2.26
CA LEU A 60 -5.59 25.77 -0.94
C LEU A 60 -7.07 26.01 -0.55
N ALA A 61 -7.55 25.24 0.43
CA ALA A 61 -8.92 25.33 0.93
C ALA A 61 -9.30 26.70 1.53
N ASN A 62 -8.32 27.49 1.94
CA ASN A 62 -8.48 28.86 2.45
C ASN A 62 -8.46 29.92 1.32
N GLY A 63 -8.32 29.52 0.05
CA GLY A 63 -8.25 30.39 -1.13
C GLY A 63 -6.84 30.90 -1.48
N GLU A 64 -5.83 30.55 -0.68
CA GLU A 64 -4.44 30.89 -0.98
C GLU A 64 -3.94 30.11 -2.20
N ARG A 65 -3.13 30.77 -3.05
CA ARG A 65 -2.53 30.19 -4.25
C ARG A 65 -1.02 30.16 -4.12
N LEU A 66 -0.42 29.01 -4.38
CA LEU A 66 1.02 28.79 -4.29
C LEU A 66 1.55 28.35 -5.65
N ARG A 67 2.51 29.11 -6.21
CA ARG A 67 3.20 28.76 -7.45
C ARG A 67 4.48 27.97 -7.18
N ALA A 68 4.78 27.01 -8.04
CA ALA A 68 5.97 26.17 -7.99
C ALA A 68 6.39 25.73 -9.40
N ASP A 69 7.66 25.35 -9.57
CA ASP A 69 8.15 24.78 -10.82
C ASP A 69 7.54 23.39 -11.10
N LEU A 70 7.28 22.62 -10.04
CA LEU A 70 6.77 21.25 -10.04
C LEU A 70 5.79 21.04 -8.87
N VAL A 71 4.68 20.36 -9.15
CA VAL A 71 3.77 19.81 -8.14
C VAL A 71 3.83 18.28 -8.16
N VAL A 72 4.03 17.67 -6.99
CA VAL A 72 4.03 16.20 -6.83
C VAL A 72 2.81 15.78 -6.01
N GLY A 73 1.88 15.05 -6.63
CA GLY A 73 0.71 14.48 -5.99
C GLY A 73 1.06 13.25 -5.15
N ALA A 74 1.11 13.42 -3.83
CA ALA A 74 1.25 12.34 -2.84
C ALA A 74 0.03 12.30 -1.88
N ASP A 75 -1.13 12.71 -2.37
CA ASP A 75 -2.38 12.96 -1.65
C ASP A 75 -3.35 11.76 -1.60
N GLY A 76 -2.83 10.57 -1.92
CA GLY A 76 -3.47 9.29 -1.64
C GLY A 76 -4.68 8.94 -2.52
N VAL A 77 -5.49 7.97 -2.08
CA VAL A 77 -6.57 7.35 -2.88
C VAL A 77 -7.65 8.34 -3.38
N LYS A 78 -7.81 9.47 -2.68
CA LYS A 78 -8.77 10.55 -3.00
C LYS A 78 -8.09 11.76 -3.66
N SER A 79 -6.97 11.52 -4.35
CA SER A 79 -6.10 12.55 -4.91
C SER A 79 -6.85 13.57 -5.79
N VAL A 80 -6.61 14.85 -5.50
CA VAL A 80 -7.00 16.00 -6.31
C VAL A 80 -6.03 16.15 -7.48
N VAL A 81 -4.74 15.87 -7.26
CA VAL A 81 -3.72 15.94 -8.33
C VAL A 81 -4.01 14.92 -9.44
N ARG A 82 -4.48 13.73 -9.07
CA ARG A 82 -4.96 12.73 -10.02
C ARG A 82 -6.09 13.24 -10.90
N GLN A 83 -7.04 13.97 -10.33
CA GLN A 83 -8.15 14.53 -11.08
C GLN A 83 -7.69 15.57 -12.10
N HIS A 84 -6.65 16.33 -11.78
CA HIS A 84 -6.01 17.24 -12.74
C HIS A 84 -5.36 16.50 -13.90
N VAL A 85 -4.58 15.44 -13.62
CA VAL A 85 -3.83 14.71 -14.65
C VAL A 85 -4.72 13.81 -15.52
N LEU A 86 -5.70 13.12 -14.92
CA LEU A 86 -6.47 12.05 -15.59
C LEU A 86 -7.97 12.35 -15.70
N GLY A 87 -8.46 13.43 -15.09
CA GLY A 87 -9.89 13.68 -14.96
C GLY A 87 -10.55 12.82 -13.89
N ALA A 88 -11.89 12.83 -13.88
CA ALA A 88 -12.68 12.09 -12.91
C ALA A 88 -12.56 10.58 -13.11
N ASP A 89 -12.09 9.88 -12.08
CA ASP A 89 -11.95 8.42 -12.05
C ASP A 89 -12.57 7.86 -10.77
N LYS A 90 -13.43 6.84 -10.90
CA LYS A 90 -14.16 6.24 -9.77
C LYS A 90 -13.51 4.93 -9.33
N PRO A 91 -13.28 4.74 -8.02
CA PRO A 91 -12.79 3.47 -7.52
C PRO A 91 -13.82 2.35 -7.78
N VAL A 92 -13.33 1.14 -8.00
CA VAL A 92 -14.15 -0.06 -8.20
C VAL A 92 -14.13 -0.87 -6.92
N PHE A 93 -15.30 -1.09 -6.34
CA PHE A 93 -15.42 -1.94 -5.16
C PHE A 93 -15.11 -3.40 -5.49
N THR A 94 -14.27 -4.04 -4.68
CA THR A 94 -13.81 -5.40 -4.95
C THR A 94 -14.73 -6.50 -4.43
N GLY A 95 -15.84 -6.15 -3.79
CA GLY A 95 -16.72 -7.15 -3.14
C GLY A 95 -16.23 -7.60 -1.76
N GLN A 96 -15.29 -6.88 -1.15
CA GLN A 96 -14.66 -7.28 0.11
C GLN A 96 -14.66 -6.16 1.15
N GLY A 97 -15.00 -6.51 2.38
CA GLY A 97 -14.74 -5.70 3.56
C GLY A 97 -13.46 -6.16 4.25
N VAL A 98 -12.72 -5.23 4.84
CA VAL A 98 -11.48 -5.53 5.57
C VAL A 98 -11.61 -5.09 7.00
N TRP A 99 -11.56 -6.06 7.91
CA TRP A 99 -11.41 -5.88 9.34
C TRP A 99 -9.96 -5.53 9.68
N ARG A 100 -9.77 -4.64 10.65
CA ARG A 100 -8.48 -4.46 11.32
C ARG A 100 -8.62 -4.47 12.82
N VAL A 101 -7.76 -5.27 13.44
CA VAL A 101 -7.70 -5.43 14.89
C VAL A 101 -6.24 -5.43 15.33
N LEU A 102 -5.98 -4.75 16.45
CA LEU A 102 -4.71 -4.80 17.15
C LEU A 102 -4.94 -5.42 18.53
N VAL A 103 -4.16 -6.44 18.86
CA VAL A 103 -4.28 -7.17 20.14
C VAL A 103 -2.92 -7.23 20.83
N PRO A 104 -2.82 -6.84 22.12
CA PRO A 104 -1.64 -7.11 22.92
C PRO A 104 -1.36 -8.60 23.04
N VAL A 105 -0.12 -9.02 22.78
CA VAL A 105 0.27 -10.43 22.78
C VAL A 105 0.02 -11.08 24.15
N GLU A 106 0.12 -10.33 25.25
CA GLU A 106 -0.19 -10.86 26.58
C GLU A 106 -1.64 -11.37 26.72
N ARG A 107 -2.58 -10.88 25.90
CA ARG A 107 -3.98 -11.32 25.91
C ARG A 107 -4.20 -12.64 25.15
N ILE A 108 -3.21 -13.11 24.39
CA ILE A 108 -3.28 -14.39 23.68
C ILE A 108 -2.76 -15.51 24.59
N PRO A 109 -3.46 -16.66 24.69
CA PRO A 109 -2.98 -17.82 25.44
C PRO A 109 -1.57 -18.25 25.02
N GLU A 110 -0.69 -18.50 25.99
CA GLU A 110 0.71 -18.84 25.74
C GLU A 110 0.87 -20.05 24.81
N ALA A 111 0.03 -21.07 24.96
CA ALA A 111 0.03 -22.29 24.14
C ALA A 111 -0.26 -22.04 22.65
N LEU A 112 -0.83 -20.87 22.28
CA LEU A 112 -1.10 -20.49 20.89
C LEU A 112 -0.04 -19.57 20.30
N ARG A 113 0.85 -18.99 21.12
CA ARG A 113 1.88 -18.07 20.64
C ARG A 113 2.91 -18.82 19.80
N THR A 114 3.30 -18.23 18.68
CA THR A 114 4.24 -18.83 17.71
C THR A 114 5.35 -17.85 17.35
N ASP A 115 6.52 -18.39 17.04
CA ASP A 115 7.69 -17.71 16.45
C ASP A 115 7.49 -17.32 14.98
N VAL A 116 6.40 -17.77 14.34
CA VAL A 116 6.06 -17.38 12.97
C VAL A 116 5.63 -15.91 12.94
N VAL A 117 6.51 -15.08 12.39
CA VAL A 117 6.39 -13.60 12.39
C VAL A 117 5.18 -13.10 11.59
N SER A 118 4.76 -13.84 10.55
CA SER A 118 3.62 -13.50 9.71
C SER A 118 2.94 -14.75 9.15
N THR A 119 1.62 -14.81 9.25
CA THR A 119 0.80 -15.93 8.79
C THR A 119 -0.38 -15.43 7.98
N ILE A 120 -0.63 -16.07 6.84
CA ILE A 120 -1.86 -15.89 6.06
C ILE A 120 -2.72 -17.11 6.31
N TRP A 121 -3.89 -16.88 6.92
CA TRP A 121 -4.92 -17.86 7.18
C TRP A 121 -5.96 -17.77 6.07
N CYS A 122 -6.21 -18.86 5.36
CA CYS A 122 -7.20 -18.90 4.29
C CYS A 122 -8.36 -19.83 4.67
N GLY A 123 -9.57 -19.42 4.35
CA GLY A 123 -10.79 -20.21 4.51
C GLY A 123 -11.78 -19.90 3.38
N PRO A 124 -12.91 -20.60 3.30
CA PRO A 124 -13.93 -20.32 2.29
C PRO A 124 -14.42 -18.87 2.40
N HIS A 125 -14.38 -18.13 1.30
CA HIS A 125 -14.82 -16.72 1.15
C HIS A 125 -14.09 -15.66 1.99
N ASN A 126 -13.24 -16.05 2.95
CA ASN A 126 -12.58 -15.15 3.89
C ASN A 126 -11.09 -15.51 4.02
N HIS A 127 -10.25 -14.52 4.33
CA HIS A 127 -8.86 -14.77 4.74
C HIS A 127 -8.41 -13.76 5.78
N GLY A 128 -7.43 -14.15 6.59
CA GLY A 128 -6.87 -13.32 7.65
C GLY A 128 -5.36 -13.28 7.58
N VAL A 129 -4.77 -12.10 7.69
CA VAL A 129 -3.32 -11.93 7.81
C VAL A 129 -3.00 -11.55 9.25
N MET A 130 -2.08 -12.28 9.87
CA MET A 130 -1.58 -12.01 11.22
C MET A 130 -0.09 -11.75 11.18
N TYR A 131 0.35 -10.68 11.83
CA TYR A 131 1.77 -10.42 12.02
C TYR A 131 2.03 -9.59 13.27
N TYR A 132 3.26 -9.68 13.76
CA TYR A 132 3.66 -8.98 14.97
C TYR A 132 4.15 -7.56 14.67
N LEU A 133 3.87 -6.65 15.60
CA LEU A 133 4.34 -5.27 15.61
C LEU A 133 5.03 -4.97 16.94
N ARG A 134 5.82 -3.89 16.98
CA ARG A 134 6.53 -3.40 18.17
C ARG A 134 7.31 -4.51 18.87
N SER A 135 8.18 -5.18 18.12
CA SER A 135 9.05 -6.25 18.62
C SER A 135 8.29 -7.39 19.32
N GLY A 136 7.11 -7.76 18.81
CA GLY A 136 6.34 -8.89 19.34
C GLY A 136 5.39 -8.52 20.49
N GLN A 137 5.18 -7.23 20.77
CA GLN A 137 4.23 -6.81 21.81
C GLN A 137 2.77 -6.78 21.32
N LEU A 138 2.56 -6.58 20.02
CA LEU A 138 1.24 -6.49 19.41
C LEU A 138 1.10 -7.50 18.27
N ILE A 139 -0.09 -8.09 18.13
CA ILE A 139 -0.52 -8.78 16.93
C ILE A 139 -1.47 -7.86 16.16
N ASN A 140 -1.14 -7.62 14.89
CA ASN A 140 -2.05 -7.00 13.94
C ASN A 140 -2.76 -8.11 13.16
N PHE A 141 -4.08 -8.06 13.16
CA PHE A 141 -4.94 -8.91 12.34
C PHE A 141 -5.64 -8.08 11.28
N VAL A 142 -5.53 -8.51 10.03
CA VAL A 142 -6.25 -7.96 8.88
C VAL A 142 -7.13 -9.05 8.32
N GLY A 143 -8.43 -8.93 8.52
CA GLY A 143 -9.40 -9.93 8.13
C GLY A 143 -10.23 -9.49 6.92
N CYS A 144 -10.08 -10.14 5.77
CA CYS A 144 -10.85 -9.84 4.58
C CYS A 144 -12.04 -10.80 4.46
N VAL A 145 -13.24 -10.25 4.27
CA VAL A 145 -14.50 -10.97 4.17
C VAL A 145 -15.26 -10.56 2.92
N ALA A 146 -15.79 -11.52 2.17
CA ALA A 146 -16.66 -11.23 1.02
C ALA A 146 -17.99 -10.61 1.50
N ARG A 147 -18.34 -9.42 0.98
CA ARG A 147 -19.54 -8.67 1.39
C ARG A 147 -20.13 -7.88 0.22
N PRO A 148 -21.46 -7.64 0.22
CA PRO A 148 -22.04 -6.58 -0.60
C PRO A 148 -21.48 -5.21 -0.18
N TRP A 149 -21.63 -4.20 -1.04
CA TRP A 149 -21.00 -2.88 -0.86
C TRP A 149 -21.26 -2.25 0.52
N GLU A 150 -20.18 -1.72 1.13
CA GLU A 150 -20.18 -0.96 2.38
C GLU A 150 -19.43 0.38 2.18
N GLU A 151 -19.57 1.30 3.12
CA GLU A 151 -19.00 2.65 3.04
C GLU A 151 -17.46 2.65 2.97
N GLU A 152 -16.88 3.53 2.13
CA GLU A 152 -15.43 3.72 1.98
C GLU A 152 -14.86 4.60 3.10
N SER A 153 -14.95 4.12 4.35
CA SER A 153 -14.45 4.82 5.53
C SER A 153 -13.57 3.94 6.39
N TRP A 154 -12.27 4.29 6.46
CA TRP A 154 -11.24 3.60 7.26
C TRP A 154 -11.47 3.70 8.78
N THR A 155 -12.40 4.56 9.22
CA THR A 155 -12.73 4.79 10.64
C THR A 155 -14.13 4.32 10.99
N SER A 156 -14.79 3.56 10.11
CA SER A 156 -16.11 2.99 10.40
C SER A 156 -15.98 1.89 11.45
N ALA A 157 -16.28 2.23 12.70
CA ALA A 157 -16.38 1.26 13.78
C ALA A 157 -17.59 0.35 13.51
N ARG A 158 -17.40 -0.95 13.67
CA ARG A 158 -18.43 -1.97 13.51
C ARG A 158 -18.54 -2.82 14.76
N PRO A 159 -19.73 -3.39 15.05
CA PRO A 159 -19.91 -4.23 16.22
C PRO A 159 -18.94 -5.42 16.21
N TRP A 160 -18.29 -5.67 17.35
CA TRP A 160 -17.43 -6.84 17.54
C TRP A 160 -18.15 -8.16 17.20
N SER A 161 -19.46 -8.25 17.44
CA SER A 161 -20.25 -9.45 17.11
C SER A 161 -20.24 -9.80 15.62
N GLU A 162 -20.10 -8.81 14.73
CA GLU A 162 -19.97 -9.07 13.29
C GLU A 162 -18.59 -9.67 12.96
N LEU A 163 -17.52 -9.15 13.58
CA LEU A 163 -16.18 -9.74 13.46
C LEU A 163 -16.17 -11.18 14.00
N ASP A 164 -16.81 -11.40 15.14
CA ASP A 164 -16.93 -12.71 15.78
C ASP A 164 -17.62 -13.72 14.86
N GLN A 165 -18.71 -13.32 14.23
CA GLN A 165 -19.46 -14.11 13.27
C GLN A 165 -18.63 -14.42 12.01
N ASP A 166 -17.92 -13.44 11.46
CA ASP A 166 -17.12 -13.58 10.23
C ASP A 166 -15.99 -14.61 10.36
N TYR A 167 -15.49 -14.78 11.58
CA TYR A 167 -14.41 -15.71 11.89
C TYR A 167 -14.86 -16.89 12.77
N ALA A 168 -16.17 -17.16 12.86
CA ALA A 168 -16.69 -18.28 13.64
C ALA A 168 -16.13 -19.63 13.12
N GLY A 169 -15.69 -20.49 14.04
CA GLY A 169 -15.15 -21.81 13.69
C GLY A 169 -13.76 -21.81 13.03
N TRP A 170 -13.10 -20.65 12.92
CA TRP A 170 -11.73 -20.57 12.42
C TRP A 170 -10.72 -21.21 13.37
N HIS A 171 -9.47 -21.35 12.90
CA HIS A 171 -8.36 -21.90 13.67
C HIS A 171 -8.23 -21.24 15.07
N PRO A 172 -7.88 -21.98 16.14
CA PRO A 172 -7.83 -21.45 17.51
C PRO A 172 -7.04 -20.15 17.69
N MET A 173 -5.92 -19.99 16.97
CA MET A 173 -5.15 -18.74 16.97
C MET A 173 -5.96 -17.54 16.42
N VAL A 174 -6.75 -17.75 15.37
CA VAL A 174 -7.62 -16.71 14.78
C VAL A 174 -8.72 -16.33 15.76
N ARG A 175 -9.33 -17.34 16.38
CA ARG A 175 -10.36 -17.16 17.41
C ARG A 175 -9.85 -16.41 18.63
N ALA A 176 -8.68 -16.76 19.14
CA ALA A 176 -8.06 -16.08 20.28
C ALA A 176 -7.83 -14.58 20.02
N VAL A 177 -7.42 -14.21 18.81
CA VAL A 177 -7.25 -12.79 18.43
C VAL A 177 -8.59 -12.08 18.34
N VAL A 178 -9.61 -12.70 17.75
CA VAL A 178 -10.96 -12.12 17.66
C VAL A 178 -11.57 -11.93 19.04
N GLU A 179 -11.40 -12.89 19.95
CA GLU A 179 -11.91 -12.83 21.32
C GLU A 179 -11.19 -11.78 22.19
N ALA A 180 -9.88 -11.60 21.98
CA ALA A 180 -9.06 -10.62 22.70
C ALA A 180 -9.10 -9.19 22.10
N ALA A 181 -9.78 -9.03 20.96
CA ALA A 181 -10.00 -7.75 20.31
C ALA A 181 -10.66 -6.74 21.27
N ASP A 182 -10.23 -5.49 21.21
CA ASP A 182 -10.96 -4.41 21.86
C ASP A 182 -12.29 -4.20 21.11
N ARG A 183 -13.40 -4.42 21.82
CA ARG A 183 -14.74 -4.42 21.25
C ARG A 183 -15.18 -3.05 20.74
N ASP A 184 -14.55 -1.98 21.25
CA ASP A 184 -14.81 -0.61 20.83
C ASP A 184 -13.88 -0.17 19.68
N GLN A 185 -12.89 -0.99 19.30
CA GLN A 185 -11.90 -0.69 18.26
C GLN A 185 -11.87 -1.74 17.15
N CYS A 186 -13.06 -2.21 16.76
CA CYS A 186 -13.24 -3.07 15.60
C CYS A 186 -13.63 -2.22 14.38
N TYR A 187 -12.72 -2.06 13.43
CA TYR A 187 -12.95 -1.25 12.23
C TYR A 187 -13.09 -2.14 11.01
N ARG A 188 -14.07 -1.84 10.15
CA ARG A 188 -14.22 -2.47 8.83
C ARG A 188 -14.39 -1.41 7.75
N TRP A 189 -13.69 -1.55 6.64
CA TRP A 189 -13.83 -0.67 5.48
C TRP A 189 -13.95 -1.46 4.17
N ALA A 190 -14.60 -0.87 3.18
CA ALA A 190 -14.69 -1.42 1.84
C ALA A 190 -13.33 -1.39 1.13
N LEU A 191 -12.94 -2.53 0.55
CA LEU A 191 -11.74 -2.62 -0.26
C LEU A 191 -12.08 -2.21 -1.69
N ASN A 192 -11.37 -1.21 -2.18
CA ASN A 192 -11.53 -0.69 -3.53
C ASN A 192 -10.24 -0.84 -4.31
N SER A 193 -10.36 -1.08 -5.61
CA SER A 193 -9.27 -1.05 -6.58
C SER A 193 -9.48 0.05 -7.60
N ARG A 194 -8.40 0.40 -8.30
CA ARG A 194 -8.44 1.27 -9.48
C ARG A 194 -7.66 0.60 -10.60
N VAL A 195 -8.06 0.88 -11.83
CA VAL A 195 -7.26 0.46 -12.99
C VAL A 195 -5.93 1.22 -12.93
N PRO A 196 -4.76 0.54 -13.03
CA PRO A 196 -3.47 1.21 -13.03
C PRO A 196 -3.37 2.24 -14.15
N ALA A 197 -3.01 3.48 -13.79
CA ALA A 197 -2.77 4.52 -14.77
C ALA A 197 -1.36 4.37 -15.37
N MET A 198 -1.26 4.49 -16.69
CA MET A 198 0.03 4.58 -17.39
C MET A 198 0.50 6.02 -17.60
N VAL A 199 -0.39 6.99 -17.36
CA VAL A 199 -0.09 8.42 -17.40
C VAL A 199 -0.08 8.94 -15.96
N TRP A 200 1.05 9.49 -15.57
CA TRP A 200 1.37 9.96 -14.22
C TRP A 200 1.63 11.46 -14.22
N SER A 201 2.11 11.99 -15.35
CA SER A 201 2.67 13.32 -15.42
C SER A 201 2.13 14.15 -16.57
N THR A 202 2.15 15.47 -16.34
CA THR A 202 2.04 16.52 -17.36
C THR A 202 3.40 17.19 -17.51
N SER A 203 3.47 18.47 -17.94
CA SER A 203 4.71 19.21 -18.03
C SER A 203 5.31 19.57 -16.67
N ARG A 204 4.47 19.85 -15.67
CA ARG A 204 4.88 20.38 -14.36
C ARG A 204 4.17 19.72 -13.19
N VAL A 205 3.37 18.68 -13.43
CA VAL A 205 2.69 17.91 -12.39
C VAL A 205 3.06 16.44 -12.56
N THR A 206 3.36 15.75 -11.47
CA THR A 206 3.47 14.29 -11.43
C THR A 206 2.80 13.73 -10.18
N MET A 207 2.73 12.41 -10.03
CA MET A 207 2.12 11.74 -8.89
C MET A 207 2.96 10.57 -8.41
N LEU A 208 2.81 10.21 -7.13
CA LEU A 208 3.40 9.01 -6.55
C LEU A 208 2.49 8.37 -5.50
N GLY A 209 2.82 7.14 -5.11
CA GLY A 209 2.06 6.43 -4.09
C GLY A 209 0.61 6.13 -4.51
N ASP A 210 -0.27 6.10 -3.51
CA ASP A 210 -1.69 5.77 -3.70
C ASP A 210 -2.44 6.76 -4.61
N ALA A 211 -1.89 7.95 -4.90
CA ALA A 211 -2.46 8.89 -5.85
C ALA A 211 -2.48 8.34 -7.30
N VAL A 212 -1.59 7.40 -7.64
CA VAL A 212 -1.47 6.87 -9.00
C VAL A 212 -1.47 5.34 -9.11
N HIS A 213 -1.10 4.62 -8.05
CA HIS A 213 -1.11 3.14 -8.02
C HIS A 213 -1.67 2.56 -6.71
N SER A 214 -2.76 3.16 -6.20
CA SER A 214 -3.55 2.56 -5.11
C SER A 214 -3.78 1.07 -5.37
N THR A 215 -3.28 0.23 -4.45
CA THR A 215 -3.23 -1.23 -4.64
C THR A 215 -3.97 -1.97 -3.53
N LEU A 216 -4.39 -3.19 -3.83
CA LEU A 216 -4.90 -4.11 -2.81
C LEU A 216 -3.75 -4.58 -1.91
N PRO A 217 -3.99 -4.82 -0.61
CA PRO A 217 -2.92 -5.09 0.35
C PRO A 217 -2.27 -6.48 0.18
N TYR A 218 -2.68 -7.27 -0.80
CA TYR A 218 -2.33 -8.69 -0.94
C TYR A 218 -0.86 -8.98 -1.26
N MET A 219 -0.12 -8.01 -1.80
CA MET A 219 1.34 -8.11 -1.95
C MET A 219 2.13 -7.33 -0.89
N ALA A 220 1.44 -6.55 -0.03
CA ALA A 220 2.05 -5.68 0.98
C ALA A 220 3.12 -4.71 0.41
N GLN A 221 2.86 -4.14 -0.77
CA GLN A 221 3.83 -3.30 -1.49
C GLN A 221 3.44 -1.82 -1.62
N GLY A 222 2.24 -1.38 -1.23
CA GLY A 222 1.80 0.01 -1.44
C GLY A 222 2.79 1.06 -0.91
N ALA A 223 3.16 0.95 0.38
CA ALA A 223 4.13 1.87 0.99
C ALA A 223 5.55 1.72 0.40
N ALA A 224 5.98 0.50 0.08
CA ALA A 224 7.28 0.26 -0.54
C ALA A 224 7.35 0.91 -1.93
N MET A 225 6.29 0.78 -2.74
CA MET A 225 6.20 1.44 -4.04
C MET A 225 6.25 2.96 -3.92
N ALA A 226 5.58 3.57 -2.94
CA ALA A 226 5.67 5.02 -2.71
C ALA A 226 7.10 5.47 -2.35
N ILE A 227 7.85 4.66 -1.60
CA ILE A 227 9.27 4.94 -1.29
C ILE A 227 10.15 4.74 -2.53
N GLU A 228 9.93 3.67 -3.30
CA GLU A 228 10.60 3.45 -4.59
C GLU A 228 10.35 4.62 -5.54
N ASP A 229 9.11 5.12 -5.61
CA ASP A 229 8.74 6.26 -6.44
C ASP A 229 9.55 7.50 -6.06
N ALA A 230 9.63 7.83 -4.77
CA ALA A 230 10.39 8.98 -4.30
C ALA A 230 11.87 8.88 -4.70
N GLY A 231 12.47 7.69 -4.56
CA GLY A 231 13.86 7.45 -4.98
C GLY A 231 14.08 7.58 -6.49
N VAL A 232 13.17 7.04 -7.30
CA VAL A 232 13.28 7.13 -8.77
C VAL A 232 12.97 8.55 -9.26
N LEU A 233 12.01 9.25 -8.67
CA LEU A 233 11.69 10.64 -9.00
C LEU A 233 12.86 11.56 -8.70
N ALA A 234 13.46 11.44 -7.50
CA ALA A 234 14.63 12.24 -7.13
C ALA A 234 15.77 12.08 -8.15
N ARG A 235 16.10 10.84 -8.53
CA ARG A 235 17.12 10.56 -9.55
C ARG A 235 16.74 11.07 -10.95
N ALA A 236 15.46 11.03 -11.31
CA ALA A 236 15.02 11.54 -12.60
C ALA A 236 15.13 13.07 -12.69
N LEU A 237 14.89 13.79 -11.59
CA LEU A 237 15.03 15.25 -11.49
C LEU A 237 16.49 15.73 -11.56
N GLU A 238 17.46 14.83 -11.37
CA GLU A 238 18.90 15.11 -11.53
C GLU A 238 19.39 14.95 -12.98
N LEU A 239 18.56 14.45 -13.90
CA LEU A 239 18.94 14.30 -15.30
C LEU A 239 19.08 15.67 -15.98
N ASP A 240 20.09 15.82 -16.83
CA ASP A 240 20.28 17.01 -17.66
C ASP A 240 19.29 17.03 -18.84
N LEU A 241 18.00 17.23 -18.51
CA LEU A 241 16.86 17.25 -19.42
C LEU A 241 15.85 18.30 -18.95
N PRO A 242 15.00 18.84 -19.86
CA PRO A 242 13.85 19.65 -19.45
C PRO A 242 12.92 18.91 -18.49
N LEU A 243 12.30 19.61 -17.53
CA LEU A 243 11.45 19.03 -16.47
C LEU A 243 10.42 18.03 -17.01
N ALA A 244 9.67 18.40 -18.05
CA ALA A 244 8.67 17.51 -18.65
C ALA A 244 9.27 16.17 -19.15
N GLN A 245 10.52 16.18 -19.62
CA GLN A 245 11.22 14.96 -20.04
C GLN A 245 11.74 14.16 -18.84
N GLN A 246 12.22 14.82 -17.78
CA GLN A 246 12.57 14.17 -16.51
C GLN A 246 11.37 13.40 -15.92
N LEU A 247 10.20 14.05 -15.87
CA LEU A 247 8.96 13.43 -15.38
C LEU A 247 8.51 12.25 -16.26
N ARG A 248 8.71 12.35 -17.58
CA ARG A 248 8.42 11.24 -18.50
C ARG A 248 9.35 10.04 -18.27
N VAL A 249 10.63 10.26 -18.01
CA VAL A 249 11.57 9.17 -17.66
C VAL A 249 11.16 8.48 -16.36
N TYR A 250 10.76 9.26 -15.36
CA TYR A 250 10.20 8.74 -14.11
C TYR A 250 8.96 7.87 -14.35
N GLU A 251 7.97 8.37 -15.09
CA GLU A 251 6.74 7.66 -15.44
C GLU A 251 7.04 6.35 -16.19
N GLN A 252 7.85 6.41 -17.25
CA GLN A 252 8.21 5.24 -18.05
C GLN A 252 8.89 4.14 -17.23
N ARG A 253 9.62 4.53 -16.18
CA ARG A 253 10.27 3.57 -15.29
C ARG A 253 9.32 2.97 -14.27
N ARG A 254 8.42 3.77 -13.70
CA ARG A 254 7.58 3.37 -12.57
C ARG A 254 6.26 2.74 -12.98
N ALA A 255 5.60 3.28 -14.00
CA ALA A 255 4.26 2.85 -14.39
C ALA A 255 4.15 1.35 -14.71
N PRO A 256 5.06 0.74 -15.51
CA PRO A 256 4.98 -0.71 -15.78
C PRO A 256 5.20 -1.56 -14.53
N ARG A 257 6.10 -1.13 -13.63
CA ARG A 257 6.41 -1.88 -12.41
C ARG A 257 5.24 -1.87 -11.44
N THR A 258 4.69 -0.70 -11.14
CA THR A 258 3.60 -0.60 -10.17
C THR A 258 2.31 -1.17 -10.73
N ARG A 259 2.06 -1.04 -12.04
CA ARG A 259 0.98 -1.76 -12.73
C ARG A 259 1.04 -3.25 -12.47
N ARG A 260 2.20 -3.88 -12.69
CA ARG A 260 2.39 -5.31 -12.43
C ARG A 260 2.07 -5.68 -10.98
N VAL A 261 2.51 -4.87 -10.01
CA VAL A 261 2.19 -5.09 -8.59
C VAL A 261 0.69 -4.98 -8.32
N VAL A 262 0.00 -4.00 -8.90
CA VAL A 262 -1.45 -3.82 -8.72
C VAL A 262 -2.24 -4.97 -9.36
N GLU A 263 -1.87 -5.39 -10.56
CA GLU A 263 -2.49 -6.52 -11.27
C GLU A 263 -2.27 -7.83 -10.51
N GLU A 264 -1.03 -8.16 -10.15
CA GLU A 264 -0.73 -9.37 -9.36
C GLU A 264 -1.41 -9.31 -7.98
N SER A 265 -1.53 -8.13 -7.35
CA SER A 265 -2.30 -7.98 -6.10
C SER A 265 -3.78 -8.26 -6.33
N THR A 266 -4.38 -7.74 -7.40
CA THR A 266 -5.79 -7.97 -7.75
C THR A 266 -6.08 -9.44 -7.96
N GLU A 267 -5.21 -10.15 -8.69
CA GLU A 267 -5.31 -11.58 -8.89
C GLU A 267 -5.14 -12.40 -7.60
N MET A 268 -4.24 -11.99 -6.69
CA MET A 268 -4.13 -12.60 -5.36
C MET A 268 -5.45 -12.52 -4.60
N GLY A 269 -6.15 -11.38 -4.71
CA GLY A 269 -7.48 -11.21 -4.11
C GLY A 269 -8.48 -12.27 -4.55
N GLN A 270 -8.46 -12.65 -5.83
CA GLN A 270 -9.34 -13.69 -6.38
C GLN A 270 -9.01 -15.08 -5.84
N LEU A 271 -7.73 -15.41 -5.65
CA LEU A 271 -7.32 -16.69 -5.04
C LEU A 271 -7.85 -16.85 -3.62
N TYR A 272 -7.84 -15.78 -2.84
CA TYR A 272 -8.36 -15.80 -1.48
C TYR A 272 -9.88 -15.91 -1.39
N GLN A 273 -10.59 -15.82 -2.52
CA GLN A 273 -12.05 -16.00 -2.59
C GLN A 273 -12.47 -17.42 -2.99
N ILE A 274 -11.52 -18.31 -3.29
CA ILE A 274 -11.83 -19.72 -3.61
C ILE A 274 -12.55 -20.36 -2.41
N ASP A 275 -13.69 -20.98 -2.65
CA ASP A 275 -14.56 -21.56 -1.61
C ASP A 275 -14.18 -23.01 -1.26
N ASN A 276 -13.54 -23.73 -2.19
CA ASN A 276 -13.06 -25.08 -2.00
C ASN A 276 -11.59 -25.10 -1.53
N ALA A 277 -11.34 -25.70 -0.36
CA ALA A 277 -10.02 -25.75 0.25
C ALA A 277 -8.95 -26.45 -0.60
N ASP A 278 -9.30 -27.52 -1.33
CA ASP A 278 -8.35 -28.25 -2.17
C ASP A 278 -8.01 -27.48 -3.45
N ALA A 279 -9.02 -26.88 -4.08
CA ALA A 279 -8.81 -25.98 -5.22
C ALA A 279 -7.95 -24.78 -4.83
N MET A 280 -8.17 -24.21 -3.64
CA MET A 280 -7.34 -23.13 -3.11
C MET A 280 -5.89 -23.57 -2.92
N ARG A 281 -5.67 -24.71 -2.25
CA ARG A 281 -4.30 -25.26 -2.06
C ARG A 281 -3.58 -25.46 -3.39
N GLN A 282 -4.27 -26.04 -4.37
CA GLN A 282 -3.72 -26.26 -5.71
C GLN A 282 -3.36 -24.92 -6.37
N ALA A 283 -4.27 -23.93 -6.33
CA ALA A 283 -4.03 -22.62 -6.94
C ALA A 283 -2.84 -21.86 -6.30
N PHE A 284 -2.66 -21.96 -4.98
CA PHE A 284 -1.48 -21.42 -4.29
C PHE A 284 -0.19 -22.15 -4.65
N HIS A 285 -0.25 -23.47 -4.80
CA HIS A 285 0.89 -24.29 -5.21
C HIS A 285 1.36 -23.90 -6.62
N ASP A 286 0.44 -23.82 -7.58
CA ASP A 286 0.75 -23.59 -8.99
C ASP A 286 1.38 -22.22 -9.26
N ARG A 287 1.00 -21.20 -8.49
CA ARG A 287 1.57 -19.85 -8.63
C ARG A 287 3.00 -19.71 -8.12
N ASN A 288 3.45 -20.59 -7.23
CA ASN A 288 4.78 -20.52 -6.60
C ASN A 288 5.20 -19.08 -6.23
N ILE A 289 4.38 -18.43 -5.39
CA ILE A 289 4.50 -16.99 -5.04
C ILE A 289 5.91 -16.62 -4.56
N ALA A 290 6.54 -17.51 -3.79
CA ALA A 290 7.88 -17.28 -3.27
C ALA A 290 8.93 -17.18 -4.37
N LYS A 291 8.87 -18.05 -5.40
CA LYS A 291 9.76 -17.99 -6.56
C LYS A 291 9.56 -16.69 -7.32
N SER A 292 8.31 -16.38 -7.71
CA SER A 292 7.98 -15.16 -8.47
C SER A 292 8.50 -13.89 -7.77
N ARG A 293 8.18 -13.69 -6.48
CA ARG A 293 8.63 -12.49 -5.75
C ARG A 293 10.16 -12.36 -5.66
N ASN A 294 10.86 -13.48 -5.58
CA ASN A 294 12.33 -13.49 -5.54
C ASN A 294 12.98 -13.21 -6.90
N GLU A 295 12.26 -13.31 -8.01
CA GLU A 295 12.81 -13.10 -9.36
C GLU A 295 12.72 -11.63 -9.79
N TRP A 296 11.69 -10.89 -9.37
CA TRP A 296 11.46 -9.53 -9.90
C TRP A 296 11.04 -8.48 -8.87
N LEU A 297 10.41 -8.90 -7.76
CA LEU A 297 9.85 -7.94 -6.79
C LEU A 297 10.94 -7.42 -5.86
N TYR A 298 11.56 -8.32 -5.09
CA TYR A 298 12.58 -7.99 -4.08
C TYR A 298 13.95 -7.58 -4.66
N PRO A 299 14.43 -8.12 -5.80
CA PRO A 299 15.71 -7.69 -6.38
C PRO A 299 15.70 -6.31 -7.04
N TYR A 300 14.55 -5.64 -7.13
CA TYR A 300 14.47 -4.32 -7.75
C TYR A 300 15.04 -3.26 -6.80
N ASP A 301 16.02 -2.52 -7.29
CA ASP A 301 16.63 -1.42 -6.56
C ASP A 301 16.28 -0.08 -7.21
N PRO A 302 15.41 0.76 -6.60
CA PRO A 302 15.03 2.06 -7.15
C PRO A 302 16.22 3.03 -7.29
N LEU A 303 17.30 2.83 -6.54
CA LEU A 303 18.46 3.72 -6.51
C LEU A 303 19.45 3.45 -7.64
N THR A 304 19.45 2.25 -8.22
CA THR A 304 20.40 1.87 -9.28
C THR A 304 19.72 1.56 -10.60
N VAL A 305 18.39 1.47 -10.60
CA VAL A 305 17.63 1.14 -11.80
C VAL A 305 17.92 2.12 -12.96
N PRO A 306 18.11 1.66 -14.21
CA PRO A 306 18.44 2.57 -15.31
C PRO A 306 17.34 3.56 -15.61
N LEU A 307 17.71 4.84 -15.77
CA LEU A 307 16.85 5.92 -16.24
C LEU A 307 17.29 6.27 -17.65
N GLN A 308 16.77 5.54 -18.65
CA GLN A 308 17.10 5.84 -20.05
C GLN A 308 16.09 6.85 -20.60
N PRO A 309 16.56 7.97 -21.17
CA PRO A 309 15.69 8.84 -21.95
C PRO A 309 15.35 8.13 -23.26
N GLY A 310 14.10 7.65 -23.38
CA GLY A 310 13.54 7.22 -24.66
C GLY A 310 13.89 5.78 -25.07
N GLY A 311 13.02 4.86 -24.68
CA GLY A 311 12.71 3.67 -25.47
C GLY A 311 11.20 3.58 -25.57
N ALA A 312 10.63 3.96 -26.71
CA ALA A 312 9.26 3.56 -27.02
C ALA A 312 9.24 2.03 -27.11
N ALA A 313 8.48 1.40 -26.22
CA ALA A 313 7.98 0.04 -26.43
C ALA A 313 6.63 0.13 -27.13
#